data_AF-A0A6P7G931-F1
#
_entry.id   AF-A0A6P7G931-F1
#
_cell.length_a   1.000
_cell.length_b   1.000
_cell.length_c   1.000
_cell.angle_alpha   90.00
_cell.angle_beta   90.00
_cell.angle_gamma   90.00
#
_symmetry.space_group_name_H-M   'P 1'
#
loop_
_entity.id
_entity.type
_entity.pdbx_description
1 polymer ?
#
loop_
_entity_poly.entity_id
_entity_poly.type
_entity_poly.pdbx_seq_one_letter_code
_entity_poly.pdbx_strand_id
1 'polypeptide(L)'
;MHEGKELEDQDIQLPKHMRCATHTLNLIATTDYKNTVTKIPAIRAREKNAFSKCVQLWKKSNKPKSNEIIIKLLGNTLSSPGATGYGTPLLMPFRRFLKQKKNFQLCNKKETELLYLEEYCLVMKPLASTLDLLQGEDNVSFGYLLPSLISLINKYEKLLAQTKLKYGGEHLAKMCIKSLNTRFANILNLEWEDPIIAAVLLPKFKLKWYNAVKNLKNYRRYKKMHYNCRQNKNGIGKLQ
;
A
#
# COMPACT_ATOMS: atom_id res chain seq x y z
N MET A 1 -54.87 -34.95 13.33
CA MET A 1 -53.44 -35.09 13.66
C MET A 1 -52.67 -34.86 12.37
N HIS A 2 -52.21 -33.63 12.13
CA HIS A 2 -51.28 -33.35 11.03
C HIS A 2 -49.90 -33.23 11.66
N GLU A 3 -49.06 -34.20 11.34
CA GLU A 3 -47.66 -34.28 11.75
C GLU A 3 -46.91 -33.02 11.29
N GLY A 4 -46.31 -32.33 12.25
CA GLY A 4 -45.39 -31.24 11.98
C GLY A 4 -44.15 -31.80 11.31
N LYS A 5 -43.83 -31.31 10.11
CA LYS A 5 -42.50 -31.53 9.51
C LYS A 5 -41.49 -30.72 10.30
N GLU A 6 -40.73 -31.40 11.15
CA GLU A 6 -39.50 -30.88 11.73
C GLU A 6 -38.57 -30.47 10.58
N LEU A 7 -38.25 -29.17 10.51
CA LEU A 7 -37.23 -28.64 9.62
C LEU A 7 -35.89 -29.14 10.15
N GLU A 8 -35.24 -30.03 9.42
CA GLU A 8 -33.86 -30.44 9.67
C GLU A 8 -32.99 -29.19 9.82
N ASP A 9 -32.32 -29.06 10.96
CA ASP A 9 -31.29 -28.04 11.23
C ASP A 9 -30.15 -28.21 10.22
N GLN A 10 -30.28 -27.59 9.05
CA GLN A 10 -29.16 -27.36 8.16
C GLN A 10 -28.19 -26.44 8.90
N ASP A 11 -27.08 -26.98 9.37
CA ASP A 11 -25.98 -26.23 10.01
C ASP A 11 -25.67 -24.97 9.18
N ILE A 12 -26.14 -23.82 9.64
CA ILE A 12 -25.91 -22.53 8.99
C ILE A 12 -24.43 -22.19 9.16
N GLN A 13 -23.60 -22.58 8.19
CA GLN A 13 -22.19 -22.23 8.14
C GLN A 13 -22.05 -20.75 7.76
N LEU A 14 -21.77 -19.90 8.75
CA LEU A 14 -21.44 -18.50 8.51
C LEU A 14 -20.18 -18.39 7.64
N PRO A 15 -20.12 -17.42 6.70
CA PRO A 15 -18.90 -17.15 5.96
C PRO A 15 -17.72 -16.91 6.91
N LYS A 16 -16.54 -17.39 6.53
CA LYS A 16 -15.33 -17.20 7.32
C LYS A 16 -15.09 -15.71 7.57
N HIS A 17 -14.93 -15.33 8.84
CA HIS A 17 -14.63 -13.95 9.19
C HIS A 17 -13.30 -13.50 8.55
N MET A 18 -13.38 -12.54 7.64
CA MET A 18 -12.21 -11.98 6.95
C MET A 18 -11.72 -10.71 7.65
N ARG A 19 -10.41 -10.63 7.91
CA ARG A 19 -9.81 -9.36 8.34
C ARG A 19 -9.77 -8.38 7.18
N CYS A 20 -10.11 -7.13 7.45
CA CYS A 20 -10.06 -6.08 6.44
C CYS A 20 -8.63 -5.91 5.90
N ALA A 21 -8.48 -5.97 4.57
CA ALA A 21 -7.19 -5.85 3.91
C ALA A 21 -6.56 -4.47 4.11
N THR A 22 -7.38 -3.41 4.10
CA THR A 22 -6.91 -2.02 4.30
C THR A 22 -6.42 -1.83 5.74
N HIS A 23 -7.11 -2.39 6.73
CA HIS A 23 -6.63 -2.44 8.10
C HIS A 23 -5.27 -3.17 8.19
N THR A 24 -5.15 -4.31 7.51
CA THR A 24 -3.89 -5.07 7.49
C THR A 24 -2.74 -4.28 6.85
N LEU A 25 -2.99 -3.57 5.74
CA LEU A 25 -2.02 -2.66 5.12
C LEU A 25 -1.66 -1.46 6.02
N ASN A 26 -2.62 -0.93 6.76
CA ASN A 26 -2.38 0.12 7.75
C ASN A 26 -1.46 -0.35 8.88
N LEU A 27 -1.58 -1.61 9.33
CA LEU A 27 -0.63 -2.19 10.30
C LEU A 27 0.81 -2.26 9.76
N ILE A 28 0.99 -2.44 8.44
CA ILE A 28 2.31 -2.37 7.80
C ILE A 28 2.84 -0.93 7.84
N ALA A 29 2.00 0.03 7.46
CA ALA A 29 2.36 1.45 7.43
C ALA A 29 2.69 2.03 8.83
N THR A 30 2.16 1.41 9.89
CA THR A 30 2.30 1.90 11.27
C THR A 30 3.18 1.01 12.12
N THR A 31 2.68 -0.16 12.49
CA THR A 31 3.27 -1.07 13.47
C THR A 31 4.60 -1.61 12.95
N ASP A 32 4.60 -2.14 11.72
CA ASP A 32 5.81 -2.75 11.15
C ASP A 32 6.87 -1.70 10.81
N TYR A 33 6.43 -0.54 10.31
CA TYR A 33 7.26 0.65 10.14
C TYR A 33 7.95 1.05 11.45
N LYS A 34 7.16 1.31 12.50
CA LYS A 34 7.68 1.76 13.81
C LYS A 34 8.65 0.73 14.40
N ASN A 35 8.32 -0.55 14.30
CA ASN A 35 9.17 -1.64 14.78
C ASN A 35 10.51 -1.69 14.03
N THR A 36 10.50 -1.48 12.72
CA THR A 36 11.70 -1.51 11.89
C THR A 36 12.62 -0.32 12.14
N VAL A 37 12.05 0.88 12.20
CA VAL A 37 12.81 2.10 12.53
C VAL A 37 13.44 1.98 13.91
N THR A 38 12.69 1.48 14.90
CA THR A 38 13.17 1.34 16.29
C THR A 38 14.35 0.39 16.41
N LYS A 39 14.40 -0.66 15.59
CA LYS A 39 15.47 -1.66 15.59
C LYS A 39 16.82 -1.16 15.04
N ILE A 40 16.83 -0.10 14.24
CA ILE A 40 18.04 0.40 13.57
C ILE A 40 18.40 1.78 14.13
N PRO A 41 19.36 1.89 15.08
CA PRO A 41 19.64 3.14 15.79
C PRO A 41 19.96 4.33 14.88
N ALA A 42 20.75 4.11 13.82
CA ALA A 42 21.12 5.15 12.86
C ALA A 42 19.91 5.71 12.10
N ILE A 43 18.98 4.84 11.69
CA ILE A 43 17.74 5.25 11.01
C ILE A 43 16.80 5.92 12.01
N ARG A 44 16.66 5.37 13.23
CA ARG A 44 15.84 5.94 14.30
C ARG A 44 16.21 7.39 14.62
N ALA A 45 17.50 7.67 14.79
CA ALA A 45 17.97 9.03 15.10
C ALA A 45 17.65 9.99 13.94
N ARG A 46 17.91 9.56 12.70
CA ARG A 46 17.63 10.35 11.49
C ARG A 46 16.14 10.61 11.31
N GLU A 47 15.30 9.59 11.48
CA GLU A 47 13.85 9.65 11.42
C GLU A 47 13.30 10.63 12.45
N LYS A 48 13.68 10.47 13.73
CA LYS A 48 13.23 11.34 14.81
C LYS A 48 13.58 12.80 14.53
N ASN A 49 14.80 13.07 14.07
CA ASN A 49 15.24 14.43 13.75
C ASN A 49 14.51 15.00 12.53
N ALA A 50 14.34 14.19 11.48
CA ALA A 50 13.66 14.61 10.27
C ALA A 50 12.18 14.92 10.53
N PHE A 51 11.45 14.00 11.16
CA PHE A 51 10.02 14.12 11.44
C PHE A 51 9.69 15.13 12.54
N SER A 52 10.51 15.27 13.59
CA SER A 52 10.29 16.33 14.59
C SER A 52 10.32 17.73 13.97
N LYS A 53 11.24 17.99 13.04
CA LYS A 53 11.28 19.24 12.27
C LYS A 53 10.06 19.37 11.34
N CYS A 54 9.58 18.27 10.74
CA CYS A 54 8.34 18.29 9.95
C CYS A 54 7.13 18.67 10.81
N VAL A 55 7.02 18.09 12.00
CA VAL A 55 5.95 18.41 12.96
C VAL A 55 6.04 19.86 13.45
N GLN A 56 7.25 20.39 13.67
CA GLN A 56 7.43 21.80 14.02
C GLN A 56 6.98 22.73 12.89
N LEU A 57 7.33 22.42 11.64
CA LEU A 57 6.87 23.19 10.49
C LEU A 57 5.34 23.13 10.38
N TRP A 58 4.77 21.94 10.53
CA TRP A 58 3.32 21.71 10.55
C TRP A 58 2.63 22.58 11.62
N LYS A 59 3.12 22.53 12.87
CA LYS A 59 2.59 23.37 13.96
C LYS A 59 2.68 24.86 13.66
N LYS A 60 3.75 25.32 12.99
CA LYS A 60 3.86 26.71 12.55
C LYS A 60 2.89 27.04 11.42
N SER A 61 2.63 26.11 10.51
CA SER A 61 1.68 26.31 9.41
C SER A 61 0.23 26.49 9.86
N ASN A 62 -0.13 25.97 11.03
CA ASN A 62 -1.43 26.23 11.63
C ASN A 62 -1.57 27.66 12.20
N LYS A 63 -0.50 28.47 12.21
CA LYS A 63 -0.57 29.88 12.62
C LYS A 63 -0.83 30.75 11.39
N PRO A 64 -1.81 31.67 11.39
CA PRO A 64 -2.28 32.37 10.20
C PRO A 64 -1.17 33.13 9.45
N LYS A 65 -0.37 33.94 10.17
CA LYS A 65 0.76 34.70 9.59
C LYS A 65 1.82 33.80 8.94
N SER A 66 2.09 32.65 9.54
CA SER A 66 3.05 31.69 8.98
C SER A 66 2.44 30.89 7.83
N ASN A 67 1.14 30.60 7.86
CA ASN A 67 0.43 29.93 6.79
C ASN A 67 0.43 30.77 5.51
N GLU A 68 0.21 32.09 5.60
CA GLU A 68 0.28 32.99 4.45
C GLU A 68 1.64 32.96 3.75
N ILE A 69 2.73 32.94 4.53
CA ILE A 69 4.10 32.82 3.98
C ILE A 69 4.28 31.46 3.31
N ILE A 70 3.78 30.40 3.93
CA ILE A 70 3.85 29.02 3.41
C ILE A 70 3.03 28.88 2.12
N ILE A 71 1.82 29.43 2.05
CA ILE A 71 0.98 29.46 0.85
C ILE A 71 1.66 30.27 -0.26
N LYS A 72 2.23 31.44 0.06
CA LYS A 72 2.99 32.25 -0.92
C LYS A 72 4.17 31.50 -1.52
N LEU A 73 4.83 30.63 -0.74
CA LEU A 73 5.97 29.84 -1.20
C LEU A 73 5.55 28.57 -1.95
N LEU A 74 4.54 27.85 -1.44
CA LEU A 74 4.14 26.53 -1.94
C LEU A 74 3.01 26.55 -2.97
N GLY A 75 2.30 27.66 -3.08
CA GLY A 75 1.04 27.78 -3.83
C GLY A 75 -0.16 27.11 -3.16
N ASN A 76 0.05 26.29 -2.14
CA ASN A 76 -0.99 25.48 -1.47
C ASN A 76 -0.81 25.50 0.05
N THR A 77 -1.90 25.25 0.79
CA THR A 77 -1.87 24.98 2.23
C THR A 77 -1.24 23.62 2.52
N LEU A 78 -0.63 23.49 3.70
CA LEU A 78 -0.28 22.18 4.24
C LEU A 78 -1.57 21.55 4.79
N SER A 79 -2.01 20.41 4.25
CA SER A 79 -3.22 19.69 4.71
C SER A 79 -2.95 18.83 5.94
N SER A 80 -3.95 18.76 6.85
CA SER A 80 -3.86 18.04 8.14
C SER A 80 -3.52 16.57 7.99
N PRO A 81 -2.74 15.95 8.91
CA PRO A 81 -2.73 14.50 9.02
C PRO A 81 -4.13 14.02 9.38
N GLY A 82 -4.90 13.58 8.38
CA GLY A 82 -6.15 12.87 8.62
C GLY A 82 -5.90 11.58 9.39
N ALA A 83 -6.82 11.23 10.29
CA ALA A 83 -6.73 10.04 11.15
C ALA A 83 -6.66 8.70 10.40
N THR A 84 -6.89 8.70 9.07
CA THR A 84 -7.03 7.49 8.26
C THR A 84 -6.05 7.35 7.08
N GLY A 85 -5.09 8.27 6.90
CA GLY A 85 -4.16 8.23 5.75
C GLY A 85 -2.71 8.49 6.13
N TYR A 86 -1.98 7.45 6.47
CA TYR A 86 -0.60 7.56 6.96
C TYR A 86 0.35 8.24 5.95
N GLY A 87 0.99 9.32 6.43
CA GLY A 87 2.33 9.76 6.02
C GLY A 87 2.48 10.53 4.71
N THR A 88 1.78 10.16 3.64
CA THR A 88 2.02 10.77 2.31
C THR A 88 1.44 12.19 2.11
N PRO A 89 0.24 12.55 2.61
CA PRO A 89 -0.32 13.89 2.37
C PRO A 89 0.48 15.01 3.05
N LEU A 90 1.10 14.73 4.19
CA LEU A 90 1.96 15.69 4.90
C LEU A 90 3.32 15.88 4.23
N LEU A 91 3.85 14.81 3.63
CA LEU A 91 5.23 14.78 3.15
C LEU A 91 5.39 15.22 1.69
N MET A 92 4.33 15.10 0.87
CA MET A 92 4.39 15.56 -0.52
C MET A 92 4.47 17.10 -0.65
N PRO A 93 3.70 17.90 0.13
CA PRO A 93 3.91 19.35 0.23
C PRO A 93 5.29 19.66 0.83
N PHE A 94 5.75 18.85 1.79
CA PHE A 94 7.06 18.98 2.41
C PHE A 94 8.19 18.84 1.37
N ARG A 95 8.10 17.91 0.41
CA ARG A 95 9.08 17.76 -0.69
C ARG A 95 9.18 19.02 -1.57
N ARG A 96 8.05 19.68 -1.87
CA ARG A 96 8.03 20.96 -2.61
C ARG A 96 8.68 22.07 -1.79
N PHE A 97 8.40 22.11 -0.48
CA PHE A 97 8.99 23.06 0.46
C PHE A 97 10.52 22.91 0.54
N LEU A 98 11.01 21.66 0.60
CA LEU A 98 12.43 21.36 0.74
C LEU A 98 13.28 21.71 -0.48
N LYS A 99 12.70 21.74 -1.69
CA LYS A 99 13.39 22.19 -2.91
C LYS A 99 13.59 23.71 -2.93
N GLN A 100 12.71 24.47 -2.28
CA GLN A 100 12.87 25.91 -2.09
C GLN A 100 13.78 26.19 -0.88
N LYS A 101 15.06 25.81 -1.00
CA LYS A 101 16.09 25.94 0.06
C LYS A 101 16.26 27.36 0.65
N LYS A 102 15.72 28.41 0.01
CA LYS A 102 16.16 29.80 0.23
C LYS A 102 15.36 30.63 1.25
N ASN A 103 14.12 30.28 1.59
CA ASN A 103 13.22 31.29 2.19
C ASN A 103 12.76 31.02 3.63
N PHE A 104 13.23 29.97 4.31
CA PHE A 104 12.82 29.70 5.68
C PHE A 104 14.01 29.31 6.56
N GLN A 105 14.30 30.13 7.58
CA GLN A 105 15.31 29.87 8.63
C GLN A 105 15.04 28.59 9.45
N LEU A 106 13.95 27.84 9.18
CA LEU A 106 13.76 26.48 9.70
C LEU A 106 14.55 25.40 8.95
N CYS A 107 15.26 25.75 7.88
CA CYS A 107 15.99 24.80 7.02
C CYS A 107 17.44 24.53 7.44
N ASN A 108 17.79 24.59 8.73
CA ASN A 108 18.99 23.90 9.26
C ASN A 108 18.73 22.36 9.32
N LYS A 109 18.23 21.79 8.23
CA LYS A 109 18.13 20.34 8.05
C LYS A 109 19.45 19.85 7.52
N LYS A 110 20.01 18.82 8.17
CA LYS A 110 21.15 18.11 7.60
C LYS A 110 20.69 17.51 6.27
N GLU A 111 21.53 17.58 5.25
CA GLU A 111 21.22 17.02 3.92
C GLU A 111 20.78 15.55 4.00
N THR A 112 21.35 14.81 4.94
CA THR A 112 20.99 13.41 5.23
C THR A 112 19.55 13.22 5.74
N GLU A 113 18.99 14.19 6.48
CA GLU A 113 17.60 14.17 6.93
C GLU A 113 16.65 14.42 5.75
N LEU A 114 17.03 15.28 4.81
CA LEU A 114 16.26 15.57 3.60
C LEU A 114 16.19 14.34 2.70
N LEU A 115 17.35 13.74 2.43
CA LEU A 115 17.44 12.54 1.60
C LEU A 115 16.67 11.36 2.21
N TYR A 116 16.66 11.23 3.55
CA TYR A 116 15.81 10.24 4.22
C TYR A 116 14.32 10.47 3.98
N LEU A 117 13.85 11.71 4.09
CA LEU A 117 12.44 12.02 3.83
C LEU A 117 12.06 11.76 2.37
N GLU A 118 12.95 12.04 1.42
CA GLU A 118 12.74 11.72 0.01
C GLU A 118 12.60 10.21 -0.23
N GLU A 119 13.51 9.42 0.33
CA GLU A 119 13.44 7.97 0.27
C GLU A 119 12.18 7.42 0.96
N TYR A 120 11.83 7.94 2.14
CA TYR A 120 10.61 7.57 2.86
C TYR A 120 9.37 7.81 1.99
N CYS A 121 9.25 8.99 1.37
CA CYS A 121 8.12 9.32 0.49
C CYS A 121 8.03 8.35 -0.69
N LEU A 122 9.18 8.05 -1.30
CA LEU A 122 9.27 7.18 -2.46
C LEU A 122 8.79 5.76 -2.13
N VAL A 123 9.18 5.24 -0.96
CA VAL A 123 8.80 3.90 -0.48
C VAL A 123 7.34 3.86 0.00
N MET A 124 6.84 4.88 0.69
CA MET A 124 5.48 4.87 1.24
C MET A 124 4.41 5.21 0.19
N LYS A 125 4.75 5.94 -0.87
CA LYS A 125 3.82 6.28 -1.96
C LYS A 125 3.06 5.07 -2.54
N PRO A 126 3.71 3.98 -2.99
CA PRO A 126 2.99 2.84 -3.55
C PRO A 126 2.07 2.15 -2.52
N LEU A 127 2.43 2.14 -1.23
CA LEU A 127 1.57 1.62 -0.16
C LEU A 127 0.33 2.48 0.03
N ALA A 128 0.50 3.80 0.15
CA ALA A 128 -0.60 4.76 0.28
C ALA A 128 -1.54 4.68 -0.93
N SER A 129 -1.01 4.68 -2.16
CA SER A 129 -1.86 4.54 -3.36
C SER A 129 -2.61 3.20 -3.40
N THR A 130 -2.07 2.15 -2.80
CA THR A 130 -2.76 0.85 -2.72
C THR A 130 -3.83 0.86 -1.63
N LEU A 131 -3.59 1.54 -0.51
CA LEU A 131 -4.58 1.80 0.53
C LEU A 131 -5.76 2.60 -0.03
N ASP A 132 -5.49 3.73 -0.69
CA ASP A 132 -6.51 4.59 -1.31
C ASP A 132 -7.33 3.78 -2.34
N LEU A 133 -6.66 2.96 -3.16
CA LEU A 133 -7.33 2.08 -4.13
C LEU A 133 -8.24 1.06 -3.44
N LEU A 134 -7.81 0.47 -2.32
CA LEU A 134 -8.56 -0.57 -1.63
C LEU A 134 -9.61 -0.03 -0.64
N GLN A 135 -9.53 1.26 -0.30
CA GLN A 135 -10.51 1.98 0.53
C GLN A 135 -11.55 2.73 -0.31
N GLY A 136 -11.37 2.83 -1.63
CA GLY A 136 -12.31 3.51 -2.51
C GLY A 136 -13.72 2.94 -2.41
N GLU A 137 -14.71 3.83 -2.36
CA GLU A 137 -16.13 3.47 -2.27
C GLU A 137 -16.66 2.97 -3.62
N ASP A 138 -16.15 3.54 -4.73
CA ASP A 138 -16.55 3.17 -6.07
C ASP A 138 -15.72 2.02 -6.64
N ASN A 139 -16.38 0.90 -6.95
CA ASN A 139 -15.84 -0.22 -7.75
C ASN A 139 -14.65 -1.01 -7.15
N VAL A 140 -14.45 -0.97 -5.84
CA VAL A 140 -13.42 -1.77 -5.16
C VAL A 140 -14.01 -3.09 -4.66
N SER A 141 -14.20 -4.01 -5.60
CA SER A 141 -14.57 -5.38 -5.25
C SER A 141 -13.37 -6.17 -4.71
N PHE A 142 -13.66 -7.26 -4.00
CA PHE A 142 -12.66 -8.17 -3.44
C PHE A 142 -11.64 -8.70 -4.48
N GLY A 143 -12.02 -8.76 -5.76
CA GLY A 143 -11.13 -9.19 -6.84
C GLY A 143 -9.98 -8.23 -7.14
N TYR A 144 -9.99 -7.01 -6.61
CA TYR A 144 -8.86 -6.09 -6.70
C TYR A 144 -7.73 -6.43 -5.72
N LEU A 145 -8.02 -7.21 -4.66
CA LEU A 145 -7.08 -7.45 -3.57
C LEU A 145 -5.80 -8.15 -4.04
N LEU A 146 -5.92 -9.35 -4.62
CA LEU A 146 -4.77 -10.15 -5.06
C LEU A 146 -3.93 -9.41 -6.13
N PRO A 147 -4.51 -8.85 -7.21
CA PRO A 147 -3.74 -8.08 -8.19
C PRO A 147 -3.03 -6.86 -7.59
N SER A 148 -3.66 -6.18 -6.63
CA SER A 148 -3.06 -5.00 -5.98
C SER A 148 -1.88 -5.37 -5.10
N LEU A 149 -1.98 -6.47 -4.33
CA LEU A 149 -0.88 -6.97 -3.51
C LEU A 149 0.32 -7.40 -4.36
N ILE A 150 0.08 -8.15 -5.44
CA ILE A 150 1.13 -8.55 -6.39
C ILE A 150 1.77 -7.30 -7.03
N SER A 151 0.95 -6.34 -7.47
CA SER A 151 1.46 -5.11 -8.05
C SER A 151 2.30 -4.31 -7.05
N LEU A 152 1.92 -4.31 -5.77
CA LEU A 152 2.63 -3.59 -4.73
C LEU A 152 4.00 -4.22 -4.45
N ILE A 153 4.08 -5.55 -4.36
CA ILE A 153 5.37 -6.27 -4.22
C ILE A 153 6.28 -5.97 -5.41
N ASN A 154 5.77 -6.11 -6.64
CA ASN A 154 6.55 -5.83 -7.85
C ASN A 154 7.08 -4.38 -7.88
N LYS A 155 6.30 -3.41 -7.39
CA LYS A 155 6.75 -2.01 -7.29
C LYS A 155 7.92 -1.87 -6.32
N TYR A 156 7.91 -2.58 -5.18
CA TYR A 156 9.02 -2.56 -4.23
C TYR A 156 10.26 -3.27 -4.73
N GLU A 157 10.11 -4.44 -5.36
CA GLU A 157 11.24 -5.16 -5.96
C GLU A 157 11.89 -4.32 -7.06
N LYS A 158 11.08 -3.70 -7.93
CA LYS A 158 11.57 -2.78 -8.96
C LYS A 158 12.26 -1.56 -8.36
N LEU A 159 11.71 -1.00 -7.28
CA LEU A 159 12.32 0.13 -6.58
C LEU A 159 13.71 -0.24 -6.03
N LEU A 160 13.85 -1.41 -5.41
CA LEU A 160 15.13 -1.91 -4.89
C LEU A 160 16.14 -2.22 -6.01
N ALA A 161 15.67 -2.70 -7.17
CA ALA A 161 16.54 -3.01 -8.30
C ALA A 161 17.03 -1.76 -9.05
N GLN A 162 16.19 -0.73 -9.16
CA GLN A 162 16.45 0.44 -10.02
C GLN A 162 16.96 1.67 -9.27
N THR A 163 16.73 1.75 -7.95
CA THR A 163 17.03 2.95 -7.16
C THR A 163 17.99 2.61 -6.02
N LYS A 164 19.10 3.37 -5.92
CA LYS A 164 20.05 3.24 -4.81
C LYS A 164 19.54 4.00 -3.59
N LEU A 165 18.94 3.27 -2.65
CA LEU A 165 18.43 3.81 -1.39
C LEU A 165 19.51 3.65 -0.30
N LYS A 166 20.03 4.75 0.26
CA LYS A 166 21.13 4.75 1.24
C LYS A 166 20.74 5.30 2.60
N TYR A 167 19.71 6.13 2.66
CA TYR A 167 19.37 6.89 3.87
C TYR A 167 18.31 6.21 4.74
N GLY A 168 17.88 5.01 4.37
CA GLY A 168 16.97 4.16 5.14
C GLY A 168 15.85 3.56 4.31
N GLY A 169 15.63 4.06 3.09
CA GLY A 169 14.61 3.58 2.17
C GLY A 169 14.74 2.09 1.85
N GLU A 170 15.96 1.57 1.73
CA GLU A 170 16.18 0.14 1.44
C GLU A 170 15.57 -0.75 2.53
N HIS A 171 15.81 -0.42 3.80
CA HIS A 171 15.26 -1.15 4.93
C HIS A 171 13.73 -1.05 4.98
N LEU A 172 13.18 0.11 4.65
CA LEU A 172 11.73 0.32 4.60
C LEU A 172 11.09 -0.49 3.46
N ALA A 173 11.67 -0.49 2.27
CA ALA A 173 11.14 -1.26 1.14
C ALA A 173 11.22 -2.78 1.40
N LYS A 174 12.34 -3.26 1.94
CA LYS A 174 12.51 -4.67 2.37
C LYS A 174 11.50 -5.05 3.46
N MET A 175 11.26 -4.15 4.41
CA MET A 175 10.22 -4.34 5.43
C MET A 175 8.84 -4.48 4.80
N CYS A 176 8.46 -3.59 3.87
CA CYS A 176 7.16 -3.66 3.21
C CYS A 176 6.96 -5.01 2.49
N ILE A 177 7.95 -5.46 1.72
CA ILE A 177 7.90 -6.78 1.05
C ILE A 177 7.73 -7.90 2.07
N LYS A 178 8.56 -7.92 3.13
CA LYS A 178 8.50 -8.96 4.17
C LYS A 178 7.12 -8.98 4.85
N SER A 179 6.63 -7.81 5.26
CA SER A 179 5.34 -7.68 5.94
C SER A 179 4.14 -8.05 5.05
N LEU A 180 4.21 -7.74 3.75
CA LEU A 180 3.18 -8.16 2.80
C LEU A 180 3.16 -9.70 2.69
N ASN A 181 4.33 -10.30 2.51
CA ASN A 181 4.45 -11.76 2.40
C ASN A 181 4.03 -12.50 3.68
N THR A 182 4.27 -11.94 4.87
CA THR A 182 3.84 -12.58 6.12
C THR A 182 2.36 -12.38 6.42
N ARG A 183 1.84 -11.15 6.28
CA ARG A 183 0.46 -10.83 6.66
C ARG A 183 -0.57 -11.32 5.64
N PHE A 184 -0.17 -11.45 4.37
CA PHE A 184 -1.01 -11.96 3.28
C PHE A 184 -0.50 -13.29 2.72
N ALA A 185 0.23 -14.09 3.52
CA ALA A 185 0.81 -15.35 3.08
C ALA A 185 -0.22 -16.27 2.42
N ASN A 186 -1.39 -16.43 3.04
CA ASN A 186 -2.51 -17.23 2.53
C ASN A 186 -3.00 -16.79 1.13
N ILE A 187 -3.04 -15.49 0.87
CA ILE A 187 -3.46 -14.93 -0.42
C ILE A 187 -2.32 -15.04 -1.45
N LEU A 188 -1.12 -14.62 -1.06
CA LEU A 188 0.03 -14.56 -1.94
C LEU A 188 0.52 -15.95 -2.34
N ASN A 189 0.54 -16.92 -1.42
CA ASN A 189 0.87 -18.33 -1.72
C ASN A 189 -0.25 -19.09 -2.45
N LEU A 190 -1.36 -18.40 -2.77
CA LEU A 190 -2.52 -18.96 -3.44
C LEU A 190 -3.20 -20.12 -2.68
N GLU A 191 -3.13 -20.09 -1.35
CA GLU A 191 -3.75 -21.07 -0.45
C GLU A 191 -5.25 -20.78 -0.28
N TRP A 192 -5.63 -19.51 -0.33
CA TRP A 192 -7.02 -19.08 -0.24
C TRP A 192 -7.62 -18.80 -1.62
N GLU A 193 -8.71 -19.49 -1.94
CA GLU A 193 -9.33 -19.51 -3.27
C GLU A 193 -10.18 -18.27 -3.56
N ASP A 194 -10.89 -17.72 -2.57
CA ASP A 194 -11.85 -16.63 -2.81
C ASP A 194 -11.22 -15.37 -3.44
N PRO A 195 -10.06 -14.86 -2.97
CA PRO A 195 -9.40 -13.71 -3.60
C PRO A 195 -8.94 -14.01 -5.03
N ILE A 196 -8.60 -15.27 -5.31
CA ILE A 196 -8.16 -15.73 -6.62
C ILE A 196 -9.34 -15.75 -7.58
N ILE A 197 -10.43 -16.42 -7.19
CA ILE A 197 -11.65 -16.51 -7.98
C ILE A 197 -12.20 -15.11 -8.25
N ALA A 198 -12.30 -14.27 -7.23
CA ALA A 198 -12.74 -12.89 -7.37
C ALA A 198 -11.86 -12.11 -8.36
N ALA A 199 -10.55 -12.26 -8.31
CA ALA A 199 -9.63 -11.60 -9.25
C ALA A 199 -9.80 -12.10 -10.69
N VAL A 200 -10.09 -13.39 -10.88
CA VAL A 200 -10.34 -13.99 -12.21
C VAL A 200 -11.66 -13.51 -12.81
N LEU A 201 -12.69 -13.38 -11.98
CA LEU A 201 -14.03 -12.96 -12.40
C LEU A 201 -14.06 -11.50 -12.89
N LEU A 202 -13.13 -10.65 -12.44
CA LEU A 202 -13.02 -9.27 -12.90
C LEU A 202 -12.45 -9.18 -14.33
N PRO A 203 -13.19 -8.66 -15.32
CA PRO A 203 -12.73 -8.58 -16.71
C PRO A 203 -11.44 -7.77 -16.89
N LYS A 204 -11.22 -6.77 -16.03
CA LYS A 204 -10.04 -5.89 -16.03
C LYS A 204 -8.74 -6.68 -15.79
N PHE A 205 -8.78 -7.62 -14.85
CA PHE A 205 -7.62 -8.42 -14.43
C PHE A 205 -7.60 -9.78 -15.11
N LYS A 206 -8.71 -10.53 -15.09
CA LYS A 206 -8.77 -11.94 -15.48
C LYS A 206 -7.58 -12.69 -14.86
N LEU A 207 -6.65 -13.16 -15.69
CA LEU A 207 -5.43 -13.83 -15.26
C LEU A 207 -4.14 -13.09 -15.66
N LYS A 208 -4.19 -11.77 -15.86
CA LYS A 208 -2.99 -10.96 -16.16
C LYS A 208 -1.94 -11.07 -15.04
N TRP A 209 -2.38 -11.23 -13.80
CA TRP A 209 -1.53 -11.41 -12.62
C TRP A 209 -0.91 -12.82 -12.53
N TYR A 210 -1.45 -13.81 -13.25
CA TYR A 210 -1.02 -15.21 -13.18
C TYR A 210 0.46 -15.41 -13.55
N ASN A 211 0.95 -14.64 -14.54
CA ASN A 211 2.36 -14.72 -14.95
C ASN A 211 3.32 -14.31 -13.84
N ALA A 212 2.92 -13.38 -12.96
CA ALA A 212 3.74 -12.91 -11.85
C ALA A 212 3.82 -13.92 -10.69
N VAL A 213 2.92 -14.92 -10.65
CA VAL A 213 2.86 -15.93 -9.58
C VAL A 213 3.24 -17.34 -10.05
N LYS A 214 3.79 -17.49 -11.28
CA LYS A 214 4.18 -18.78 -11.86
C LYS A 214 5.19 -19.58 -11.04
N ASN A 215 5.96 -18.91 -10.18
CA ASN A 215 6.99 -19.53 -9.37
C ASN A 215 6.47 -20.01 -8.00
N LEU A 216 5.21 -19.74 -7.66
CA LEU A 216 4.65 -20.08 -6.35
C LEU A 216 4.14 -21.52 -6.31
N LYS A 217 4.32 -22.21 -5.17
CA LYS A 217 4.03 -23.65 -5.02
C LYS A 217 2.66 -24.08 -5.59
N ASN A 218 1.61 -23.29 -5.34
CA ASN A 218 0.24 -23.63 -5.69
C ASN A 218 -0.21 -23.14 -7.08
N TYR A 219 0.67 -22.50 -7.87
CA TYR A 219 0.28 -21.89 -9.15
C TYR A 219 -0.34 -22.89 -10.13
N ARG A 220 0.13 -24.15 -10.11
CA ARG A 220 -0.29 -25.21 -11.03
C ARG A 220 -1.78 -25.54 -10.90
N ARG A 221 -2.36 -25.36 -9.71
CA ARG A 221 -3.78 -25.62 -9.44
C ARG A 221 -4.70 -24.79 -10.34
N TYR A 222 -4.27 -23.58 -10.69
CA TYR A 222 -5.05 -22.63 -11.49
C TYR A 222 -4.66 -22.61 -12.98
N LYS A 223 -3.78 -23.53 -13.42
CA LYS A 223 -3.31 -23.62 -14.82
C LYS A 223 -4.45 -23.87 -15.80
N LYS A 224 -5.43 -24.71 -15.44
CA LYS A 224 -6.62 -24.99 -16.26
C LYS A 224 -7.48 -23.74 -16.46
N MET A 225 -7.72 -22.96 -15.41
CA MET A 225 -8.44 -21.68 -15.50
C MET A 225 -7.72 -20.69 -16.44
N HIS A 226 -6.38 -20.65 -16.39
CA HIS A 226 -5.57 -19.84 -17.31
C HIS A 226 -5.67 -20.27 -18.77
N TYR A 227 -5.64 -21.56 -19.04
CA TYR A 227 -5.78 -22.08 -20.39
C TYR A 227 -7.17 -21.73 -20.97
N ASN A 228 -8.25 -22.00 -20.25
CA ASN A 228 -9.62 -21.75 -20.70
C ASN A 228 -9.92 -20.26 -20.93
N CYS A 229 -9.42 -19.39 -20.04
CA CYS A 229 -9.59 -17.93 -20.19
C CYS A 229 -8.82 -17.38 -21.41
N ARG A 230 -7.71 -18.02 -21.81
CA ARG A 230 -6.94 -17.65 -23.00
C ARG A 230 -7.62 -18.12 -24.29
N GLN A 231 -8.24 -19.31 -24.28
CA GLN A 231 -9.00 -19.80 -25.43
C GLN A 231 -10.27 -18.98 -25.70
N ASN A 232 -11.00 -18.56 -24.64
CA ASN A 232 -12.14 -17.65 -24.83
C ASN A 232 -11.75 -16.28 -25.39
N LYS A 233 -10.54 -15.77 -25.14
CA LYS A 233 -10.06 -14.54 -25.82
C LYS A 233 -9.82 -14.74 -27.31
N ASN A 234 -9.40 -15.94 -27.72
CA ASN A 234 -9.13 -16.27 -29.11
C ASN A 234 -10.40 -16.72 -29.87
N GLY A 235 -11.45 -17.14 -29.17
CA GLY A 235 -12.74 -17.56 -29.74
C GLY A 235 -13.74 -16.43 -30.01
N ILE A 236 -13.57 -15.25 -29.41
CA ILE A 236 -14.48 -14.10 -29.62
C ILE A 236 -14.18 -13.35 -30.94
N GLY A 237 -13.11 -13.71 -31.66
CA GLY A 237 -12.74 -13.13 -32.96
C GLY A 237 -13.32 -13.85 -34.18
N LYS A 238 -14.27 -14.77 -34.04
CA LYS A 238 -14.88 -15.52 -35.15
C LYS A 238 -16.41 -15.55 -35.09
N LEU A 239 -17.01 -14.40 -34.85
CA LEU A 239 -18.43 -14.14 -35.16
C LEU A 239 -18.48 -12.79 -35.90
N GLN A 240 -18.10 -12.84 -37.17
CA GLN A 240 -18.56 -11.94 -38.22
C GLN A 240 -19.04 -12.82 -39.37
#